data_AF-A0A7X7Q0V5-F1
#
_entry.id   AF-A0A7X7Q0V5-F1
#
_cell.length_a   1.000
_cell.length_b   1.000
_cell.length_c   1.000
_cell.angle_alpha   90.00
_cell.angle_beta   90.00
_cell.angle_gamma   90.00
#
_symmetry.space_group_name_H-M   'P 1'
#
loop_
_entity.id
_entity.type
_entity.pdbx_description
1 polymer ?
#
loop_
_entity_poly.entity_id
_entity_poly.type
_entity_poly.pdbx_seq_one_letter_code
_entity_poly.pdbx_strand_id
1 'polypeptide(L)'
;MLDVYEVYHRLILEVKKYITLKTLHDASEKLGIYYAKHYDIQNKTEQAALYDFVIYEEIDNDNTIIESFKIKYNPKSELEENLIKGMLESYTSLFIVKGISYDKNEIMLQDIVSNRIIPLKNNPEKFNVDDKTLHFLRIIKVGNIYISSDFQLLFPRKSEKTLRKLFNKSSLLERETTHRFINLFHYHRKVGLNR
;
A
#
# COMPACT_ATOMS: atom_id res chain seq x y z
N MET A 1 12.25 8.10 16.07
CA MET A 1 11.92 7.37 14.82
C MET A 1 10.88 6.28 15.04
N LEU A 2 10.95 5.59 16.19
CA LEU A 2 9.96 4.60 16.64
C LEU A 2 8.54 5.18 16.75
N ASP A 3 8.38 6.43 17.19
CA ASP A 3 7.06 6.98 17.54
C ASP A 3 6.00 6.96 16.41
N VAL A 4 6.29 7.55 15.23
CA VAL A 4 5.29 7.62 14.15
C VAL A 4 4.88 6.24 13.64
N TYR A 5 5.83 5.34 13.43
CA TYR A 5 5.53 3.98 13.02
C TYR A 5 4.81 3.21 14.13
N GLU A 6 5.21 3.34 15.39
CA GLU A 6 4.55 2.68 16.51
C GLU A 6 3.07 3.11 16.63
N VAL A 7 2.80 4.41 16.54
CA VAL A 7 1.44 4.95 16.52
C VAL A 7 0.68 4.49 15.28
N TYR A 8 1.31 4.47 14.10
CA TYR A 8 0.70 3.95 12.88
C TYR A 8 0.29 2.47 13.01
N HIS A 9 1.18 1.60 13.53
CA HIS A 9 0.87 0.18 13.74
C HIS A 9 -0.27 0.01 14.73
N ARG A 10 -0.30 0.78 15.83
CA ARG A 10 -1.42 0.79 16.78
C ARG A 10 -2.73 1.17 16.08
N LEU A 11 -2.73 2.22 15.26
CA LEU A 11 -3.91 2.63 14.49
C LEU A 11 -4.36 1.55 13.51
N ILE A 12 -3.43 0.90 12.80
CA ILE A 12 -3.76 -0.22 11.90
C ILE A 12 -4.42 -1.37 12.65
N LEU A 13 -4.00 -1.69 13.88
CA LEU A 13 -4.66 -2.70 14.70
C LEU A 13 -6.10 -2.30 15.06
N GLU A 14 -6.36 -1.02 15.32
CA GLU A 14 -7.71 -0.51 15.55
C GLU A 14 -8.56 -0.55 14.27
N VAL A 15 -8.00 -0.14 13.12
CA VAL A 15 -8.65 -0.20 11.81
C VAL A 15 -9.03 -1.64 11.44
N LYS A 16 -8.16 -2.62 11.72
CA LYS A 16 -8.43 -4.03 11.43
C LYS A 16 -9.70 -4.57 12.13
N LYS A 17 -10.15 -3.95 13.23
CA LYS A 17 -11.41 -4.32 13.90
C LYS A 17 -12.66 -4.01 13.08
N TYR A 18 -12.52 -3.19 12.04
CA TYR A 18 -13.60 -2.81 11.12
C TYR A 18 -13.67 -3.74 9.90
N ILE A 19 -12.68 -4.62 9.72
CA ILE A 19 -12.69 -5.62 8.66
C ILE A 19 -13.70 -6.71 9.02
N THR A 20 -14.66 -6.93 8.15
CA THR A 20 -15.64 -8.01 8.27
C THR A 20 -15.26 -9.19 7.38
N LEU A 21 -15.86 -10.36 7.65
CA LEU A 21 -15.72 -11.52 6.76
C LEU A 21 -16.19 -11.21 5.34
N LYS A 22 -17.26 -10.41 5.19
CA LYS A 22 -17.76 -9.96 3.88
C LYS A 22 -16.69 -9.17 3.13
N THR A 23 -16.15 -8.11 3.74
CA THR A 23 -15.14 -7.26 3.07
C THR A 23 -13.87 -8.02 2.74
N LEU A 24 -13.47 -8.98 3.59
CA LEU A 24 -12.32 -9.83 3.32
C LEU A 24 -12.57 -10.78 2.12
N HIS A 25 -13.77 -11.35 2.05
CA HIS A 25 -14.20 -12.21 0.95
C HIS A 25 -14.27 -11.43 -0.36
N ASP A 26 -14.98 -10.30 -0.39
CA ASP A 26 -15.16 -9.45 -1.57
C ASP A 26 -13.80 -8.98 -2.14
N ALA A 27 -12.89 -8.55 -1.26
CA ALA A 27 -11.53 -8.20 -1.64
C ALA A 27 -10.74 -9.40 -2.22
N SER A 28 -10.92 -10.58 -1.63
CA SER A 28 -10.23 -11.79 -2.07
C SER A 28 -10.72 -12.27 -3.44
N GLU A 29 -12.01 -12.09 -3.75
CA GLU A 29 -12.57 -12.34 -5.08
C GLU A 29 -11.99 -11.36 -6.12
N LYS A 30 -11.94 -10.06 -5.80
CA LYS A 30 -11.39 -9.03 -6.71
C LYS A 30 -9.91 -9.24 -7.02
N LEU A 31 -9.13 -9.66 -6.02
CA LEU A 31 -7.71 -9.99 -6.18
C LEU A 31 -7.48 -11.38 -6.81
N GLY A 32 -8.55 -12.14 -7.10
CA GLY A 32 -8.45 -13.46 -7.71
C GLY A 32 -7.72 -14.49 -6.83
N ILE A 33 -7.74 -14.31 -5.51
CA ILE A 33 -7.16 -15.24 -4.53
C ILE A 33 -8.22 -16.08 -3.82
N TYR A 34 -9.50 -15.81 -4.05
CA TYR A 34 -10.59 -16.70 -3.63
C TYR A 34 -11.25 -17.32 -4.85
N TYR A 35 -11.18 -18.65 -4.96
CA TYR A 35 -11.79 -19.41 -6.05
C TYR A 35 -12.19 -20.80 -5.56
N ALA A 36 -13.32 -21.31 -6.06
CA ALA A 36 -13.85 -22.64 -5.71
C ALA A 36 -13.94 -22.90 -4.19
N LYS A 37 -14.32 -21.88 -3.41
CA LYS A 37 -14.43 -21.92 -1.94
C LYS A 37 -13.10 -22.09 -1.18
N HIS A 38 -11.98 -21.78 -1.82
CA HIS A 38 -10.66 -21.84 -1.22
C HIS A 38 -9.91 -20.52 -1.40
N TYR A 39 -9.12 -20.16 -0.38
CA TYR A 39 -8.18 -19.04 -0.44
C TYR A 39 -6.81 -19.55 -0.91
N ASP A 40 -6.29 -18.99 -2.00
CA ASP A 40 -4.98 -19.25 -2.56
C ASP A 40 -4.05 -18.06 -2.28
N ILE A 41 -3.57 -17.99 -1.03
CA ILE A 41 -2.56 -17.01 -0.59
C ILE A 41 -1.21 -17.71 -0.58
N GLN A 42 -0.29 -17.26 -1.43
CA GLN A 42 0.96 -17.97 -1.68
C GLN A 42 2.07 -17.63 -0.67
N ASN A 43 2.04 -16.42 -0.11
CA ASN A 43 3.09 -15.93 0.78
C ASN A 43 2.63 -14.73 1.63
N LYS A 44 3.50 -14.27 2.54
CA LYS A 44 3.23 -13.12 3.43
C LYS A 44 3.03 -11.81 2.66
N THR A 45 3.68 -11.65 1.50
CA THR A 45 3.53 -10.47 0.65
C THR A 45 2.11 -10.36 0.07
N GLU A 46 1.54 -11.47 -0.40
CA GLU A 46 0.14 -11.51 -0.83
C GLU A 46 -0.83 -11.29 0.32
N GLN A 47 -0.53 -11.84 1.51
CA GLN A 47 -1.33 -11.58 2.70
C GLN A 47 -1.31 -10.10 3.08
N ALA A 48 -0.14 -9.45 3.06
CA ALA A 48 -0.01 -8.02 3.29
C ALA A 48 -0.76 -7.20 2.23
N ALA A 49 -0.70 -7.62 0.96
CA ALA A 49 -1.44 -7.02 -0.14
C ALA A 49 -2.95 -7.07 0.07
N LEU A 50 -3.47 -8.23 0.49
CA LEU A 50 -4.90 -8.39 0.79
C LEU A 50 -5.33 -7.43 1.90
N TYR A 51 -4.60 -7.35 3.00
CA TYR A 51 -4.97 -6.44 4.09
C TYR A 51 -4.85 -4.96 3.70
N ASP A 52 -3.83 -4.57 2.92
CA ASP A 52 -3.74 -3.19 2.40
C ASP A 52 -4.92 -2.88 1.48
N PHE A 53 -5.25 -3.80 0.56
CA PHE A 53 -6.39 -3.63 -0.34
C PHE A 53 -7.72 -3.52 0.41
N VAL A 54 -7.97 -4.39 1.39
CA VAL A 54 -9.18 -4.34 2.22
C VAL A 54 -9.29 -3.01 2.97
N ILE A 55 -8.18 -2.49 3.51
CA ILE A 55 -8.21 -1.27 4.32
C ILE A 55 -8.47 -0.03 3.46
N TYR A 56 -7.84 0.05 2.28
CA TYR A 56 -7.73 1.29 1.52
C TYR A 56 -8.48 1.31 0.19
N GLU A 57 -8.81 0.16 -0.39
CA GLU A 57 -9.39 0.07 -1.76
C GLU A 57 -10.77 -0.60 -1.78
N GLU A 58 -11.05 -1.53 -0.87
CA GLU A 58 -12.34 -2.21 -0.79
C GLU A 58 -13.42 -1.25 -0.29
N ILE A 59 -14.58 -1.25 -0.97
CA ILE A 59 -15.70 -0.36 -0.68
C ILE A 59 -16.84 -1.21 -0.10
N ASP A 60 -17.31 -0.83 1.08
CA ASP A 60 -18.50 -1.37 1.72
C ASP A 60 -19.41 -0.21 2.13
N ASN A 61 -20.65 -0.21 1.62
CA ASN A 61 -21.60 0.90 1.82
C ASN A 61 -20.99 2.28 1.48
N ASP A 62 -20.47 2.41 0.26
CA ASP A 62 -19.86 3.61 -0.33
C ASP A 62 -18.56 4.11 0.31
N ASN A 63 -18.12 3.49 1.41
CA ASN A 63 -16.93 3.88 2.14
C ASN A 63 -15.88 2.76 2.13
N THR A 64 -14.62 3.15 2.16
CA THR A 64 -13.51 2.29 2.53
C THR A 64 -13.53 2.01 4.03
N ILE A 65 -12.77 1.00 4.46
CA ILE A 65 -12.62 0.69 5.88
C ILE A 65 -12.00 1.87 6.65
N ILE A 66 -11.01 2.56 6.07
CA ILE A 66 -10.37 3.70 6.72
C ILE A 66 -11.31 4.91 6.86
N GLU A 67 -12.20 5.15 5.89
CA GLU A 67 -13.25 6.17 5.96
C GLU A 67 -14.25 5.84 7.09
N SER A 68 -14.70 4.58 7.14
CA SER A 68 -15.60 4.10 8.20
C SER A 68 -14.96 4.19 9.59
N PHE A 69 -13.66 3.90 9.69
CA PHE A 69 -12.88 4.04 10.91
C PHE A 69 -12.82 5.50 11.38
N LYS A 70 -12.52 6.46 10.49
CA LYS A 70 -12.42 7.89 10.82
C LYS A 70 -13.71 8.42 11.46
N ILE A 71 -14.88 7.95 11.03
CA ILE A 71 -16.19 8.40 11.54
C ILE A 71 -16.39 8.01 13.01
N LYS A 72 -15.91 6.82 13.41
CA LYS A 72 -16.18 6.26 14.74
C LYS A 72 -15.03 6.44 15.73
N TYR A 73 -13.81 6.59 15.23
CA TYR A 73 -12.61 6.69 16.06
C TYR A 73 -12.36 8.13 16.50
N ASN A 74 -12.14 8.34 17.80
CA ASN A 74 -11.73 9.62 18.34
C ASN A 74 -10.19 9.62 18.54
N PRO A 75 -9.43 10.40 17.76
CA PRO A 75 -7.97 10.49 17.91
C PRO A 75 -7.57 10.93 19.32
N LYS A 76 -6.56 10.29 19.89
CA LYS A 76 -6.05 10.58 21.24
C LYS A 76 -4.94 11.62 21.25
N SER A 77 -4.45 12.00 20.08
CA SER A 77 -3.37 12.97 19.91
C SER A 77 -3.42 13.60 18.52
N GLU A 78 -2.77 14.75 18.37
CA GLU A 78 -2.56 15.41 17.07
C GLU A 78 -1.81 14.50 16.07
N LEU A 79 -0.87 13.68 16.57
CA LEU A 79 -0.15 12.72 15.72
C LEU A 79 -1.09 11.66 15.14
N GLU A 80 -1.99 11.10 15.97
CA GLU A 80 -3.01 10.16 15.47
C GLU A 80 -3.95 10.83 14.47
N GLU A 81 -4.38 12.06 14.73
CA GLU A 81 -5.24 12.80 13.80
C GLU A 81 -4.56 13.01 12.44
N ASN A 82 -3.29 13.44 12.46
CA ASN A 82 -2.46 13.61 11.27
C ASN A 82 -2.21 12.28 10.53
N LEU A 83 -2.00 11.18 11.26
CA LEU A 83 -1.86 9.85 10.67
C LEU A 83 -3.14 9.41 9.97
N ILE A 84 -4.30 9.54 10.62
CA ILE A 84 -5.57 9.14 10.01
C ILE A 84 -5.86 9.98 8.76
N LYS A 85 -5.59 11.29 8.82
CA LYS A 85 -5.66 12.16 7.62
C LYS A 85 -4.74 11.65 6.52
N GLY A 86 -3.47 11.38 6.84
CA GLY A 86 -2.50 10.84 5.88
C GLY A 86 -2.90 9.49 5.31
N MET A 87 -3.57 8.64 6.08
CA MET A 87 -4.09 7.35 5.63
C MET A 87 -5.25 7.51 4.64
N LEU A 88 -6.16 8.45 4.88
CA LEU A 88 -7.25 8.80 3.96
C LEU A 88 -6.73 9.39 2.64
N GLU A 89 -5.69 10.22 2.71
CA GLU A 89 -5.05 10.85 1.55
C GLU A 89 -3.94 9.98 0.93
N SER A 90 -3.78 8.75 1.41
CA SER A 90 -2.71 7.86 0.96
C SER A 90 -2.87 7.48 -0.50
N TYR A 91 -1.76 7.17 -1.16
CA TYR A 91 -1.78 6.76 -2.56
C TYR A 91 -0.77 5.66 -2.81
N THR A 92 -1.07 4.79 -3.78
CA THR A 92 -0.10 3.83 -4.30
C THR A 92 0.56 4.36 -5.56
N SER A 93 1.85 4.08 -5.73
CA SER A 93 2.55 4.34 -6.99
C SER A 93 3.70 3.35 -7.18
N LEU A 94 4.37 3.47 -8.31
CA LEU A 94 5.57 2.73 -8.66
C LEU A 94 6.79 3.60 -8.38
N PHE A 95 7.77 3.04 -7.66
CA PHE A 95 8.94 3.75 -7.18
C PHE A 95 10.23 3.02 -7.53
N ILE A 96 11.29 3.80 -7.69
CA ILE A 96 12.68 3.30 -7.64
C ILE A 96 13.46 4.02 -6.56
N VAL A 97 14.42 3.32 -5.96
CA VAL A 97 15.36 3.90 -5.01
C VAL A 97 16.40 4.72 -5.77
N LYS A 98 16.62 5.97 -5.32
CA LYS A 98 17.65 6.89 -5.86
C LYS A 98 18.81 7.13 -4.92
N GLY A 99 18.62 6.86 -3.64
CA GLY A 99 19.63 7.07 -2.63
C GLY A 99 19.10 6.76 -1.25
N ILE A 100 20.02 6.70 -0.29
CA ILE A 100 19.76 6.41 1.11
C ILE A 100 20.49 7.47 1.94
N SER A 101 19.80 8.03 2.92
CA SER A 101 20.39 8.85 3.97
C SER A 101 20.37 8.04 5.27
N TYR A 102 21.48 7.40 5.63
CA TYR A 102 21.54 6.55 6.82
C TYR A 102 21.42 7.34 8.12
N ASP A 103 22.03 8.53 8.18
CA ASP A 103 21.92 9.49 9.28
C ASP A 103 20.47 9.90 9.55
N LYS A 104 19.69 10.10 8.49
CA LYS A 104 18.27 10.45 8.57
C LYS A 104 17.36 9.22 8.56
N ASN A 105 17.86 8.02 8.29
CA ASN A 105 17.05 6.83 7.99
C ASN A 105 15.95 7.14 6.97
N GLU A 106 16.36 7.68 5.83
CA GLU A 106 15.48 8.04 4.74
C GLU A 106 15.91 7.34 3.46
N ILE A 107 14.92 6.95 2.67
CA ILE A 107 15.09 6.33 1.36
C ILE A 107 14.50 7.30 0.34
N MET A 108 15.34 7.78 -0.56
CA MET A 108 14.92 8.70 -1.61
C MET A 108 14.25 7.88 -2.71
N LEU A 109 12.93 7.91 -2.78
CA LEU A 109 12.14 7.21 -3.79
C LEU A 109 11.79 8.17 -4.92
N GLN A 110 12.10 7.81 -6.17
CA GLN A 110 11.53 8.48 -7.33
C GLN A 110 10.24 7.76 -7.73
N ASP A 111 9.12 8.47 -7.65
CA ASP A 111 7.86 8.05 -8.25
C ASP A 111 8.04 8.08 -9.77
N ILE A 112 7.98 6.92 -10.40
CA ILE A 112 8.21 6.84 -11.84
C ILE A 112 7.05 7.44 -12.62
N VAL A 113 5.84 7.48 -12.05
CA VAL A 113 4.63 8.00 -12.71
C VAL A 113 4.64 9.54 -12.72
N SER A 114 4.87 10.15 -11.55
CA SER A 114 4.85 11.61 -11.40
C SER A 114 6.22 12.28 -11.55
N ASN A 115 7.30 11.50 -11.62
CA ASN A 115 8.69 11.95 -11.61
C ASN A 115 9.12 12.70 -10.34
N ARG A 116 8.29 12.69 -9.28
CA ARG A 116 8.61 13.33 -7.99
C ARG A 116 9.55 12.46 -7.17
N ILE A 117 10.43 13.10 -6.40
CA ILE A 117 11.28 12.43 -5.43
C ILE A 117 10.69 12.66 -4.03
N ILE A 118 10.52 11.58 -3.27
CA ILE A 118 10.01 11.63 -1.89
C ILE A 118 11.05 11.02 -0.92
N PRO A 119 11.34 11.69 0.21
CA PRO A 119 12.15 11.11 1.28
C PRO A 119 11.27 10.22 2.16
N LEU A 120 11.27 8.91 1.89
CA LEU A 120 10.53 7.94 2.69
C LEU A 120 11.29 7.67 3.98
N LYS A 121 10.67 7.95 5.13
CA LYS A 121 11.20 7.55 6.43
C LYS A 121 11.05 6.03 6.56
N ASN A 122 12.16 5.30 6.62
CA ASN A 122 12.15 3.84 6.78
C ASN A 122 13.52 3.37 7.27
N ASN A 123 13.60 2.16 7.83
CA ASN A 123 14.88 1.54 8.14
C ASN A 123 15.56 1.06 6.83
N PRO A 124 16.69 1.67 6.39
CA PRO A 124 17.33 1.29 5.14
C PRO A 124 17.87 -0.14 5.12
N GLU A 125 18.17 -0.74 6.28
CA GLU A 125 18.66 -2.12 6.39
C GLU A 125 17.60 -3.15 6.06
N LYS A 126 16.32 -2.79 6.23
CA LYS A 126 15.17 -3.68 5.98
C LYS A 126 14.51 -3.43 4.63
N PHE A 127 14.92 -2.39 3.93
CA PHE A 127 14.34 -2.03 2.64
C PHE A 127 15.18 -2.60 1.51
N ASN A 128 14.53 -3.15 0.49
CA ASN A 128 15.26 -3.59 -0.70
C ASN A 128 15.71 -2.36 -1.50
N VAL A 129 17.01 -2.09 -1.53
CA VAL A 129 17.59 -0.88 -2.14
C VAL A 129 18.22 -1.13 -3.51
N ASP A 130 17.99 -2.31 -4.09
CA ASP A 130 18.49 -2.71 -5.40
C ASP A 130 17.92 -1.83 -6.53
N ASP A 131 18.80 -1.25 -7.35
CA ASP A 131 18.45 -0.40 -8.49
C ASP A 131 17.76 -1.17 -9.64
N LYS A 132 17.81 -2.51 -9.60
CA LYS A 132 17.11 -3.41 -10.51
C LYS A 132 15.70 -3.74 -10.07
N THR A 133 15.20 -3.11 -8.99
CA THR A 133 13.86 -3.35 -8.46
C THR A 133 12.95 -2.13 -8.63
N LEU A 134 11.69 -2.40 -8.94
CA LEU A 134 10.57 -1.46 -8.89
C LEU A 134 9.69 -1.81 -7.70
N HIS A 135 9.27 -0.80 -6.97
CA HIS A 135 8.46 -0.96 -5.77
C HIS A 135 7.07 -0.41 -6.02
N PHE A 136 6.04 -1.24 -5.91
CA PHE A 136 4.68 -0.76 -5.76
C PHE A 136 4.33 -0.78 -4.28
N LEU A 137 4.08 0.38 -3.70
CA LEU A 137 3.78 0.55 -2.28
C LEU A 137 2.86 1.74 -2.08
N ARG A 138 2.23 1.80 -0.91
CA ARG A 138 1.40 2.92 -0.49
C ARG A 138 2.21 3.94 0.29
N ILE A 139 2.10 5.20 -0.09
CA ILE A 139 2.68 6.34 0.60
C ILE A 139 1.62 7.02 1.46
N ILE A 140 2.00 7.33 2.70
CA ILE A 140 1.19 8.01 3.69
C ILE A 140 1.98 9.24 4.14
N LYS A 141 1.41 10.43 3.95
CA LYS A 141 2.04 11.69 4.35
C LYS A 141 1.51 12.12 5.72
N VAL A 142 2.40 12.34 6.68
CA VAL A 142 2.09 12.74 8.05
C VAL A 142 2.84 14.03 8.35
N GLY A 143 2.14 15.17 8.24
CA GLY A 143 2.79 16.48 8.26
C GLY A 143 3.84 16.59 7.16
N ASN A 144 5.12 16.71 7.54
CA ASN A 144 6.25 16.80 6.60
C ASN A 144 6.99 15.45 6.39
N ILE A 145 6.49 14.37 6.97
CA ILE A 145 7.12 13.05 6.92
C ILE A 145 6.33 12.17 5.95
N TYR A 146 7.05 11.37 5.15
CA TYR A 146 6.46 10.32 4.33
C TYR A 146 6.79 8.97 4.97
N ILE A 147 5.77 8.15 5.20
CA ILE A 147 5.91 6.74 5.59
C ILE A 147 5.23 5.87 4.53
N SER A 148 5.40 4.56 4.63
CA SER A 148 4.69 3.59 3.81
C SER A 148 3.81 2.70 4.68
N SER A 149 2.79 2.07 4.08
CA SER A 149 2.16 0.91 4.71
C SER A 149 3.12 -0.29 4.76
N ASP A 150 2.70 -1.36 5.44
CA ASP A 150 3.45 -2.61 5.56
C ASP A 150 3.42 -3.47 4.28
N PHE A 151 2.76 -2.98 3.23
CA PHE A 151 2.63 -3.67 1.95
C PHE A 151 3.61 -3.13 0.90
N GLN A 152 4.21 -4.07 0.17
CA GLN A 152 5.06 -3.78 -0.97
C GLN A 152 5.04 -4.93 -1.97
N LEU A 153 4.81 -4.63 -3.26
CA LEU A 153 5.07 -5.56 -4.35
C LEU A 153 6.36 -5.16 -5.05
N LEU A 154 7.22 -6.15 -5.28
CA LEU A 154 8.51 -5.96 -5.91
C LEU A 154 8.46 -6.50 -7.34
N PHE A 155 8.96 -5.71 -8.28
CA PHE A 155 9.02 -6.09 -9.69
C PHE A 155 10.43 -5.93 -10.24
N PRO A 156 10.82 -6.75 -11.23
CA PRO A 156 12.02 -6.49 -12.01
C PRO A 156 11.95 -5.13 -12.72
N ARG A 157 13.03 -4.35 -12.72
CA ARG A 157 13.13 -3.05 -13.42
C ARG A 157 12.73 -3.12 -14.90
N LYS A 158 13.06 -4.23 -15.57
CA LYS A 158 12.69 -4.50 -16.97
C LYS A 158 11.17 -4.48 -17.23
N SER A 159 10.35 -4.64 -16.20
CA SER A 159 8.89 -4.62 -16.30
C SER A 159 8.30 -3.21 -16.31
N GLU A 160 9.09 -2.14 -16.18
CA GLU A 160 8.61 -0.75 -16.06
C GLU A 160 7.56 -0.37 -17.11
N LYS A 161 7.85 -0.62 -18.38
CA LYS A 161 6.96 -0.24 -19.50
C LYS A 161 5.59 -0.91 -19.37
N THR A 162 5.56 -2.18 -18.96
CA THR A 162 4.31 -2.94 -18.76
C THR A 162 3.58 -2.42 -17.52
N LEU A 163 4.29 -2.20 -16.43
CA LEU A 163 3.72 -1.68 -15.18
C LEU A 163 3.07 -0.31 -15.38
N ARG A 164 3.70 0.61 -16.12
CA ARG A 164 3.11 1.92 -16.46
C ARG A 164 1.82 1.77 -17.27
N LYS A 165 1.78 0.84 -18.22
CA LYS A 165 0.56 0.58 -19.01
C LYS A 165 -0.57 0.05 -18.13
N LEU A 166 -0.26 -0.87 -17.22
CA LEU A 166 -1.23 -1.42 -16.27
C LEU A 166 -1.70 -0.35 -15.26
N PHE A 167 -0.79 0.53 -14.82
CA PHE A 167 -1.10 1.63 -13.91
C PHE A 167 -2.03 2.67 -14.54
N ASN A 168 -1.89 2.94 -15.83
CA ASN A 168 -2.73 3.93 -16.53
C ASN A 168 -4.00 3.31 -17.13
N LYS A 169 -4.21 1.99 -16.96
CA LYS A 169 -5.43 1.33 -17.43
C LYS A 169 -6.58 1.73 -16.52
N SER A 170 -7.67 2.22 -17.11
CA SER A 170 -8.91 2.55 -16.40
C SER A 170 -9.92 1.41 -16.49
N SER A 171 -10.88 1.43 -15.57
CA SER A 171 -12.06 0.56 -15.55
C SER A 171 -13.31 1.44 -15.41
N LEU A 172 -14.41 1.02 -16.05
CA LEU A 172 -15.72 1.67 -15.88
C LEU A 172 -16.45 1.14 -14.63
N LEU A 173 -15.98 0.02 -14.06
CA LEU A 173 -16.67 -0.69 -12.98
C LEU A 173 -16.09 -0.37 -11.59
N GLU A 174 -14.89 0.18 -11.55
CA GLU A 174 -14.09 0.32 -10.32
C GLU A 174 -13.48 1.71 -10.21
N ARG A 175 -13.20 2.16 -8.98
CA ARG A 175 -12.37 3.34 -8.77
C ARG A 175 -10.99 3.09 -9.39
N GLU A 176 -10.37 4.17 -9.88
CA GLU A 176 -9.09 4.07 -10.58
C GLU A 176 -7.99 3.45 -9.70
N THR A 177 -7.94 3.80 -8.41
CA THR A 177 -6.96 3.24 -7.45
C THR A 177 -7.17 1.75 -7.23
N THR A 178 -8.42 1.32 -7.04
CA THR A 178 -8.80 -0.09 -6.89
C THR A 178 -8.38 -0.90 -8.11
N HIS A 179 -8.71 -0.43 -9.31
CA HIS A 179 -8.38 -1.13 -10.55
C HIS A 179 -6.86 -1.23 -10.77
N ARG A 180 -6.13 -0.15 -10.47
CA ARG A 180 -4.65 -0.13 -10.52
C ARG A 180 -4.06 -1.18 -9.60
N PHE A 181 -4.54 -1.25 -8.37
CA PHE A 181 -4.07 -2.23 -7.39
C PHE A 181 -4.30 -3.66 -7.89
N ILE A 182 -5.52 -3.97 -8.35
CA ILE A 182 -5.87 -5.30 -8.89
C ILE A 182 -4.96 -5.68 -10.06
N ASN A 183 -4.79 -4.79 -11.03
CA ASN A 183 -3.94 -5.04 -12.20
C ASN A 183 -2.48 -5.34 -11.81
N LEU A 184 -1.93 -4.55 -10.90
CA LEU A 184 -0.55 -4.72 -10.46
C LEU A 184 -0.38 -5.95 -9.56
N PHE A 185 -1.36 -6.26 -8.72
CA PHE A 185 -1.39 -7.49 -7.93
C PHE A 185 -1.40 -8.74 -8.82
N HIS A 186 -2.32 -8.80 -9.79
CA HIS A 186 -2.37 -9.91 -10.76
C HIS A 186 -1.08 -10.03 -11.59
N TYR A 187 -0.44 -8.92 -11.94
CA TYR A 187 0.83 -8.95 -12.63
C TYR A 187 1.97 -9.42 -11.72
N HIS A 188 1.95 -9.05 -10.44
CA HIS A 188 2.91 -9.54 -9.44
C HIS A 188 2.85 -11.06 -9.31
N ARG A 189 1.65 -11.67 -9.26
CA ARG A 189 1.52 -13.14 -9.22
C ARG A 189 2.18 -13.85 -10.40
N LYS A 190 2.37 -13.16 -11.53
CA LYS A 190 2.98 -13.73 -12.75
C LYS A 190 4.50 -13.53 -12.82
N VAL A 191 4.99 -12.35 -12.41
CA VAL A 191 6.39 -11.94 -12.64
C VAL A 191 7.04 -11.19 -11.48
N GLY A 192 6.35 -11.13 -10.34
CA GLY A 192 6.81 -10.48 -9.13
C GLY A 192 8.06 -11.14 -8.55
N LEU A 193 8.81 -10.37 -7.77
CA LEU A 193 9.94 -10.89 -7.02
C LEU A 193 9.42 -11.36 -5.66
N ASN A 194 9.19 -12.67 -5.53
CA ASN A 194 8.87 -13.29 -4.25
C ASN A 194 10.16 -13.33 -3.40
N ARG A 195 10.23 -12.49 -2.37
CA ARG A 195 11.28 -12.52 -1.35
C ARG A 195 10.65 -12.71 0.02
#